data_AF-A0A950A0P9-F1
#
_entry.id   AF-A0A950A0P9-F1
#
_cell.length_a   1.000
_cell.length_b   1.000
_cell.length_c   1.000
_cell.angle_alpha   90.00
_cell.angle_beta   90.00
_cell.angle_gamma   90.00
#
_symmetry.space_group_name_H-M   'P 1'
#
loop_
_entity.id
_entity.type
_entity.pdbx_description
1 polymer ?
#
loop_
_entity_poly.entity_id
_entity_poly.type
_entity_poly.pdbx_seq_one_letter_code
_entity_poly.pdbx_strand_id
1 'polypeptide(L)' 'MRIRTRPVGAILAGGGGRRIGGDKAIVELNGRPLISYPLEAVRQALGQVAILAKADTKLPYVSGVTVWIEP' A
#
# COMPACT_ATOMS: atom_id res chain seq x y z
N MET A 1 7.60 -27.03 17.62
CA MET A 1 6.87 -25.82 18.05
C MET A 1 6.72 -24.90 16.84
N ARG A 2 5.50 -24.62 16.35
CA ARG A 2 5.29 -23.62 15.28
C ARG A 2 5.04 -22.27 15.95
N ILE A 3 5.93 -21.30 15.72
CA ILE A 3 5.66 -19.92 16.11
C ILE A 3 4.50 -19.44 15.23
N ARG A 4 3.34 -19.17 15.83
CA ARG A 4 2.22 -18.53 15.14
C ARG A 4 2.36 -17.02 15.35
N THR A 5 2.99 -16.34 14.41
CA THR A 5 2.94 -14.87 14.34
C THR A 5 1.65 -14.43 13.66
N ARG A 6 1.17 -13.22 13.98
CA ARG A 6 0.08 -12.60 13.23
C ARG A 6 0.62 -12.20 11.84
N PRO A 7 -0.09 -12.51 10.74
CA PRO A 7 0.34 -12.12 9.41
C PRO A 7 0.29 -10.59 9.22
N VAL A 8 1.21 -10.08 8.40
CA VAL A 8 1.25 -8.67 7.97
C VAL A 8 0.72 -8.58 6.54
N GLY A 9 -0.19 -7.65 6.29
CA GLY A 9 -0.65 -7.36 4.93
C GLY A 9 0.37 -6.50 4.19
N ALA A 10 0.73 -6.89 2.97
CA ALA A 10 1.67 -6.15 2.13
C ALA A 10 0.95 -5.59 0.90
N ILE A 11 1.03 -4.27 0.70
CA ILE A 11 0.50 -3.59 -0.49
C ILE A 11 1.68 -3.18 -1.37
N LEU A 12 1.76 -3.77 -2.56
CA LEU A 12 2.82 -3.47 -3.53
C LEU A 12 2.44 -2.23 -4.35
N ALA A 13 3.07 -1.10 -4.05
CA ALA A 13 2.81 0.20 -4.65
C ALA A 13 3.97 0.74 -5.53
N GLY A 14 5.11 0.05 -5.61
CA GLY A 14 6.30 0.48 -6.37
C GLY A 14 6.28 0.25 -7.89
N GLY A 15 5.14 -0.14 -8.47
CA GLY A 15 5.02 -0.39 -9.91
C GLY A 15 4.93 0.91 -10.72
N GLY A 16 5.55 0.97 -11.91
CA GLY A 16 5.66 2.20 -12.70
C GLY A 16 4.37 2.77 -13.31
N GLY A 17 3.20 2.19 -13.06
CA GLY A 17 1.90 2.80 -13.42
C GLY A 17 1.67 3.13 -14.90
N ARG A 18 2.47 2.62 -15.84
CA ARG A 18 2.54 3.10 -17.25
C ARG A 18 1.20 3.15 -17.99
N ARG A 19 0.30 2.21 -17.72
CA ARG A 19 -1.04 2.15 -18.36
C ARG A 19 -1.99 3.25 -17.88
N ILE A 20 -1.76 3.82 -16.70
CA ILE A 20 -2.61 4.85 -16.09
C ILE A 20 -1.91 6.21 -15.99
N GLY A 21 -0.74 6.36 -16.64
CA GLY A 21 0.03 7.61 -16.65
C GLY A 21 1.06 7.76 -15.52
N GLY A 22 1.28 6.72 -14.70
CA GLY A 22 2.20 6.78 -13.55
C GLY A 22 1.47 6.93 -12.22
N ASP A 23 2.24 7.05 -11.12
CA ASP A 23 1.77 7.42 -9.77
C ASP A 23 0.47 6.73 -9.31
N LYS A 24 0.32 5.43 -9.63
CA LYS A 24 -0.93 4.68 -9.51
C LYS A 24 -1.55 4.78 -8.11
N ALA A 25 -0.74 4.86 -7.06
CA ALA A 25 -1.21 4.93 -5.68
C ALA A 25 -2.08 6.17 -5.39
N ILE A 26 -1.82 7.30 -6.06
CA ILE A 26 -2.53 8.57 -5.86
C ILE A 26 -3.60 8.86 -6.93
N VAL A 27 -3.67 8.07 -8.00
CA VAL A 27 -4.74 8.21 -9.00
C VAL A 27 -6.09 8.07 -8.31
N GLU A 28 -7.02 8.97 -8.58
CA GLU A 28 -8.34 8.90 -7.98
C GLU A 28 -9.24 7.88 -8.69
N LEU A 29 -9.89 7.05 -7.88
CA LEU A 29 -11.04 6.23 -8.27
C LEU A 29 -12.18 6.65 -7.35
N ASN A 30 -13.33 7.06 -7.91
CA ASN A 30 -14.49 7.56 -7.15
C ASN A 30 -14.13 8.63 -6.08
N GLY A 31 -13.25 9.57 -6.42
CA GLY A 31 -12.84 10.66 -5.53
C GLY A 31 -11.93 10.24 -4.37
N ARG A 32 -11.35 9.03 -4.40
CA ARG A 32 -10.40 8.54 -3.39
C ARG A 32 -9.11 8.05 -4.06
N PRO A 33 -7.92 8.27 -3.45
CA PRO A 33 -6.68 7.70 -3.95
C PRO A 33 -6.77 6.18 -4.09
N LEU A 34 -6.33 5.62 -5.22
CA LEU A 34 -6.51 4.20 -5.54
C LEU A 34 -5.90 3.26 -4.49
N ILE A 35 -4.82 3.67 -3.81
CA ILE A 35 -4.24 2.88 -2.72
C ILE A 35 -5.16 2.74 -1.49
N SER A 36 -6.15 3.62 -1.31
CA SER A 36 -7.05 3.55 -0.15
C SER A 36 -7.90 2.27 -0.16
N TYR A 37 -8.24 1.75 -1.33
CA TYR A 37 -9.06 0.55 -1.48
C TYR A 37 -8.39 -0.72 -0.92
N PRO A 38 -7.18 -1.13 -1.38
CA PRO A 38 -6.49 -2.26 -0.78
C PRO A 38 -6.10 -2.00 0.67
N LEU A 39 -5.80 -0.75 1.04
CA LEU A 39 -5.47 -0.37 2.42
C LEU A 39 -6.63 -0.63 3.38
N GLU A 40 -7.83 -0.20 3.02
CA GLU A 40 -9.05 -0.43 3.81
C GLU A 40 -9.36 -1.92 3.91
N ALA A 41 -9.30 -2.66 2.80
CA ALA A 41 -9.55 -4.11 2.78
C ALA A 41 -8.54 -4.87 3.66
N VAL A 42 -7.25 -4.55 3.53
CA VAL A 42 -6.19 -5.20 4.32
C VAL A 42 -6.32 -4.86 5.80
N ARG A 43 -6.66 -3.63 6.17
CA ARG A 43 -6.87 -3.24 7.59
C ARG A 43 -8.03 -3.96 8.25
N GLN A 44 -9.11 -4.19 7.51
CA GLN A 44 -10.26 -4.93 8.02
C GLN A 44 -9.92 -6.43 8.20
N ALA A 45 -9.09 -6.99 7.33
CA ALA A 45 -8.67 -8.39 7.40
C ALA A 45 -7.52 -8.62 8.40
N LEU A 46 -6.59 -7.66 8.52
CA LEU A 46 -5.30 -7.80 9.20
C LEU A 46 -5.00 -6.56 10.06
N GLY A 47 -4.52 -6.79 11.29
CA GLY A 47 -4.18 -5.69 12.20
C GLY A 47 -2.91 -4.91 11.85
N GLN A 48 -2.03 -5.46 11.00
CA GLN A 48 -0.79 -4.81 10.56
C GLN A 48 -0.72 -4.75 9.04
N VAL A 49 -0.29 -3.60 8.52
CA VAL A 49 -0.12 -3.36 7.09
C VAL A 49 1.19 -2.63 6.79
N ALA A 50 1.85 -3.05 5.71
CA ALA A 50 3.00 -2.40 5.13
C ALA A 50 2.72 -2.03 3.66
N ILE A 51 3.17 -0.84 3.25
CA ILE A 51 3.19 -0.41 1.85
C ILE A 51 4.63 -0.54 1.36
N LEU A 52 4.83 -1.32 0.30
CA LEU A 52 6.12 -1.47 -0.37
C LEU A 52 6.14 -0.54 -1.58
N ALA A 53 7.10 0.38 -1.60
CA ALA A 53 7.15 1.46 -2.57
C ALA A 53 8.59 1.70 -3.03
N LYS A 54 8.77 2.30 -4.20
CA LYS A 54 10.08 2.83 -4.61
C LYS A 54 10.28 4.22 -4.03
N ALA A 55 11.54 4.67 -3.99
CA ALA A 55 11.89 5.99 -3.44
C ALA A 55 11.15 7.15 -4.12
N ASP A 56 10.81 7.00 -5.41
CA ASP A 56 10.09 7.99 -6.22
C ASP A 56 8.56 7.80 -6.24
N THR A 57 8.04 6.76 -5.57
CA THR A 57 6.60 6.49 -5.54
C THR A 57 5.88 7.54 -4.72
N LYS A 58 4.96 8.28 -5.35
CA LYS A 58 4.07 9.19 -4.62
C LYS A 58 3.02 8.40 -3.86
N LEU A 59 2.90 8.68 -2.57
CA LEU A 59 1.91 8.10 -1.68
C LEU A 59 1.09 9.21 -1.01
N PRO A 60 -0.22 9.02 -0.81
CA PRO A 60 -0.98 9.92 0.05
C PRO A 60 -0.54 9.76 1.51
N TYR A 61 -0.78 10.79 2.33
CA TYR A 61 -0.60 10.64 3.77
C TYR A 61 -1.61 9.61 4.30
N VAL A 62 -1.10 8.59 4.98
CA VAL A 62 -1.90 7.55 5.63
C VAL A 62 -1.30 7.28 7.00
N SER A 63 -2.08 7.48 8.06
CA SER A 63 -1.64 7.20 9.43
C SER A 63 -1.60 5.71 9.71
N GLY A 64 -0.72 5.22 10.59
CA GLY A 64 -0.77 3.82 11.06
C GLY A 64 -0.44 2.77 9.99
N VAL A 65 0.42 3.11 9.03
CA VAL A 65 1.04 2.15 8.10
C VAL A 65 2.55 2.25 8.18
N THR A 66 3.22 1.11 8.02
CA THR A 66 4.66 1.10 7.75
C THR A 66 4.87 1.28 6.25
N VAL A 67 5.74 2.20 5.85
CA VAL A 67 6.18 2.33 4.45
C VAL A 67 7.58 1.74 4.36
N TRP A 68 7.74 0.72 3.52
CA TRP A 68 9.04 0.15 3.19
C TRP A 68 9.45 0.62 1.81
N ILE A 69 10.56 1.35 1.75
CA ILE A 69 11.16 1.76 0.49
C ILE A 69 12.06 0.63 -0.01
N GLU A 70 11.79 0.14 -1.21
CA GLU A 70 12.62 -0.84 -1.93
C GLU A 70 14.03 -0.25 -2.14
N PRO A 71 15.09 -1.07 -1.97
CA PRO A 71 16.47 -0.63 -2.17
C PRO A 71 16.80 -0.31 -3.63
#